data_AF-F8AX47-F1
#
_entry.id   AF-F8AX47-F1
#
_cell.length_a   1.000
_cell.length_b   1.000
_cell.length_c   1.000
_cell.angle_alpha   90.00
_cell.angle_beta   90.00
_cell.angle_gamma   90.00
#
_symmetry.space_group_name_H-M   'P 1'
#
loop_
_entity.id
_entity.type
_entity.pdbx_description
1 polymer ?
#
loop_
_entity_poly.entity_id
_entity_poly.type
_entity_poly.pdbx_seq_one_letter_code
_entity_poly.pdbx_strand_id
1 'polypeptide(L)' 'MSTNTPGIVIATSCDYSGSCPTVYQEGPDTVLVQGYVVDSGHDVPDGESMVRIPVALLRQAAQALQA' A
#
# COMPACT_ATOMS: atom_id res chain seq x y z
N MET A 1 -13.92 -11.50 -15.74
CA MET A 1 -12.44 -11.65 -15.81
C MET A 1 -11.88 -10.31 -15.36
N SER A 2 -11.32 -10.24 -14.15
CA SER A 2 -10.83 -8.98 -13.57
C SER A 2 -9.67 -8.46 -14.42
N THR A 3 -9.83 -7.29 -15.01
CA THR A 3 -8.76 -6.60 -15.74
C THR A 3 -7.79 -6.05 -14.69
N ASN A 4 -6.73 -6.80 -14.39
CA ASN A 4 -5.57 -6.31 -13.63
C ASN A 4 -4.87 -5.22 -14.43
N THR A 5 -5.46 -4.03 -14.50
CA THR A 5 -4.75 -2.82 -14.89
C THR A 5 -3.71 -2.58 -13.81
N PRO A 6 -2.40 -2.59 -14.13
CA PRO A 6 -1.38 -2.31 -13.14
C PRO A 6 -1.64 -0.92 -12.55
N GLY A 7 -1.84 -0.83 -11.24
CA GLY A 7 -1.99 0.46 -10.56
C GLY A 7 -0.77 1.34 -10.77
N ILE A 8 -0.96 2.66 -10.78
CA ILE A 8 0.13 3.63 -10.92
C ILE A 8 0.89 3.68 -9.60
N VAL A 9 2.21 3.49 -9.62
CA VAL A 9 3.02 3.65 -8.39
C VAL A 9 3.00 5.13 -7.97
N ILE A 10 2.48 5.41 -6.78
CA ILE A 10 2.41 6.77 -6.23
C ILE A 10 3.39 7.00 -5.07
N ALA A 11 3.85 5.92 -4.42
CA ALA A 11 4.92 6.00 -3.43
C ALA A 11 5.63 4.64 -3.30
N THR A 12 6.96 4.67 -3.13
CA THR A 12 7.77 3.50 -2.78
C THR A 12 8.91 3.91 -1.86
N SER A 13 9.24 3.06 -0.88
CA SER A 13 10.34 3.32 0.04
C SER A 13 11.00 2.00 0.37
N CYS A 14 12.28 1.89 0.04
CA CYS A 14 13.07 0.72 0.35
C CYS A 14 13.84 0.93 1.65
N ASP A 15 13.84 -0.07 2.52
CA ASP A 15 14.73 -0.11 3.68
C ASP A 15 16.08 -0.77 3.36
N TYR A 16 17.00 -0.73 4.31
CA TYR A 16 18.34 -1.35 4.17
C TYR A 16 18.31 -2.87 4.01
N SER A 17 17.19 -3.53 4.35
CA SER A 17 17.01 -4.97 4.16
C SER A 17 16.49 -5.33 2.77
N GLY A 18 16.23 -4.33 1.92
CA GLY A 18 15.70 -4.52 0.57
C GLY A 18 14.19 -4.73 0.53
N SER A 19 13.47 -4.49 1.64
CA SER A 19 12.01 -4.45 1.60
C SER A 19 11.54 -3.10 1.06
N CYS A 20 10.73 -3.13 0.02
CA CYS A 20 10.21 -1.95 -0.67
C CYS A 20 8.68 -1.95 -0.65
N PRO A 21 8.01 -1.67 0.48
CA PRO A 21 6.57 -1.41 0.48
C PRO A 21 6.23 -0.32 -0.53
N THR A 22 5.14 -0.55 -1.26
CA THR A 22 4.74 0.28 -2.41
C THR A 22 3.24 0.55 -2.35
N VAL A 23 2.86 1.78 -2.63
CA VAL A 23 1.45 2.20 -2.77
C VAL A 23 1.16 2.47 -4.23
N TYR A 24 0.11 1.85 -4.73
CA TYR A 24 -0.38 2.00 -6.10
C TYR A 24 -1.73 2.70 -6.09
N GLN A 25 -1.98 3.62 -7.02
CA GLN A 25 -3.30 4.15 -7.29
C GLN A 25 -4.05 3.22 -8.25
N GLU A 26 -5.26 2.83 -7.88
CA GLU A 26 -6.18 2.03 -8.67
C GLU A 26 -7.45 2.86 -8.91
N GLY A 27 -7.50 3.58 -10.02
CA GLY A 27 -8.60 4.52 -10.28
C GLY A 27 -8.54 5.80 -9.43
N PRO A 28 -9.62 6.60 -9.40
CA PRO A 28 -9.57 7.95 -8.81
C PRO A 28 -9.47 7.92 -7.28
N ASP A 29 -10.14 6.97 -6.62
CA ASP A 29 -10.38 7.02 -5.18
C ASP A 29 -9.88 5.79 -4.42
N THR A 30 -9.18 4.88 -5.10
CA THR A 30 -8.69 3.63 -4.49
C THR A 30 -7.18 3.52 -4.60
N VAL A 31 -6.56 2.97 -3.57
CA VAL A 31 -5.15 2.62 -3.54
C VAL A 31 -4.96 1.17 -3.13
N LEU A 32 -3.95 0.53 -3.70
CA LEU A 32 -3.46 -0.78 -3.30
C LEU A 32 -2.18 -0.60 -2.49
N VAL A 33 -2.07 -1.32 -1.38
CA VAL A 33 -0.94 -1.21 -0.45
C VAL A 33 -0.19 -2.53 -0.40
N GLN A 34 1.05 -2.54 -0.87
CA GLN A 34 1.97 -3.65 -0.71
C GLN A 34 2.77 -3.48 0.59
N GLY A 35 2.78 -4.52 1.40
CA GLY A 35 3.60 -4.62 2.61
C GLY A 35 3.60 -6.05 3.14
N TYR A 36 4.25 -6.25 4.29
CA TYR A 36 4.21 -7.54 4.96
C TYR A 36 2.93 -7.65 5.79
N VAL A 37 2.20 -8.75 5.62
CA VAL A 37 1.08 -9.09 6.47
C VAL A 37 1.56 -9.28 7.90
N VAL A 38 0.83 -8.75 8.87
CA VAL A 38 1.14 -8.86 10.29
C VAL A 38 -0.05 -9.39 11.07
N ASP A 39 0.24 -10.20 12.08
CA ASP A 39 -0.67 -10.38 13.20
C ASP A 39 -0.60 -9.13 14.07
N SER A 40 -1.67 -8.36 14.06
CA SER A 40 -1.74 -7.06 14.70
C SER A 40 -2.39 -7.12 16.09
N GLY A 41 -2.97 -8.25 16.46
CA GLY A 41 -3.86 -8.37 17.62
C GLY A 41 -5.20 -7.65 17.46
N HIS A 42 -5.52 -7.12 16.28
CA HIS A 42 -6.84 -6.58 15.94
C HIS A 42 -7.68 -7.63 15.21
N ASP A 43 -9.00 -7.59 15.40
CA ASP A 43 -9.93 -8.41 14.63
C ASP A 43 -9.96 -7.90 13.17
N VAL A 44 -9.43 -8.71 12.26
CA VAL A 44 -9.42 -8.45 10.81
C VAL A 44 -10.49 -9.35 10.16
N PRO A 45 -11.46 -8.78 9.40
CA PRO A 45 -12.50 -9.56 8.74
C PRO A 45 -11.97 -10.55 7.69
N ASP A 46 -12.78 -11.55 7.37
CA ASP A 46 -12.50 -12.51 6.31
C ASP A 46 -12.26 -11.80 4.96
N GLY A 47 -11.15 -12.13 4.32
CA GLY A 47 -10.75 -11.52 3.04
C GLY A 47 -9.93 -10.23 3.17
N GLU A 48 -9.71 -9.73 4.40
CA GLU A 48 -8.87 -8.56 4.67
C GLU A 48 -7.51 -8.97 5.26
N SER A 49 -6.54 -8.05 5.23
CA SER A 49 -5.22 -8.27 5.81
C SER A 49 -4.62 -6.97 6.32
N MET A 50 -3.99 -7.00 7.49
CA MET A 50 -3.20 -5.87 7.97
C MET A 50 -1.77 -5.98 7.47
N VAL A 51 -1.25 -4.88 6.93
CA VAL A 51 0.12 -4.79 6.44
C VAL A 51 0.94 -3.78 7.22
N ARG A 52 2.23 -4.06 7.40
CA ARG A 52 3.18 -3.10 7.97
C ARG A 52 3.76 -2.22 6.87
N ILE A 53 3.61 -0.90 7.01
CA ILE A 53 4.21 0.09 6.13
C ILE A 53 4.84 1.26 6.93
N PRO A 54 5.90 1.90 6.42
CA PRO A 54 6.46 3.10 7.04
C PRO A 54 5.50 4.29 7.00
N VAL A 55 5.39 5.04 8.10
CA VAL A 55 4.56 6.26 8.14
C VAL A 55 5.00 7.29 7.09
N ALA A 56 6.30 7.38 6.82
CA ALA A 56 6.83 8.27 5.78
C ALA A 56 6.31 7.91 4.38
N LEU A 57 6.18 6.61 4.08
CA LEU A 57 5.63 6.13 2.82
C LEU A 57 4.15 6.55 2.67
N LEU A 58 3.36 6.39 3.74
CA LEU A 58 1.95 6.79 3.74
C LEU A 58 1.79 8.31 3.52
N ARG A 59 2.67 9.13 4.11
CA ARG A 59 2.67 10.58 3.89
C ARG A 59 3.00 10.95 2.44
N GLN A 60 3.96 10.26 1.81
CA GLN A 60 4.30 10.47 0.40
C GLN A 60 3.13 10.13 -0.51
N ALA A 61 2.46 8.99 -0.27
CA ALA A 61 1.27 8.61 -1.04
C ALA A 61 0.14 9.64 -0.89
N ALA A 62 -0.13 10.11 0.33
CA ALA A 62 -1.16 11.12 0.58
C ALA A 62 -0.87 12.46 -0.11
N GLN A 63 0.41 12.84 -0.25
CA GLN A 63 0.82 14.02 -1.02
C GLN A 63 0.62 13.81 -2.52
N ALA A 64 0.96 12.63 -3.04
CA ALA A 64 0.80 12.31 -4.46
C ALA A 64 -0.68 12.32 -4.91
N LEU A 65 -1.61 11.96 -4.04
CA LEU A 65 -3.05 11.98 -4.32
C LEU A 65 -3.69 13.39 -4.35
N GLN A 66 -2.97 14.42 -3.90
CA GLN A 66 -3.46 15.81 -3.89
C GLN A 66 -3.06 16.60 -5.15
N ALA A 67 -2.24 16.01 -6.01
CA ALA A 67 -1.69 16.63 -7.23
C ALA A 67 -2.59 16.37 -8.44
#